data_AF-A0A355M8H3-F1
#
_entry.id   AF-A0A355M8H3-F1
#
_cell.length_a   1.000
_cell.length_b   1.000
_cell.length_c   1.000
_cell.angle_alpha   90.00
_cell.angle_beta   90.00
_cell.angle_gamma   90.00
#
_symmetry.space_group_name_H-M   'P 1'
#
loop_
_entity.id
_entity.type
_entity.pdbx_description
1 polymer ?
#
loop_
_entity_poly.entity_id
_entity_poly.type
_entity_poly.pdbx_seq_one_letter_code
_entity_poly.pdbx_strand_id
1 'polypeptide(L)'
;MAEVKFKDLIETISGEIPKYRKAIFKAVIIGMIVGESNKCISGIFRMFELLMFSMGISRRCFYGFLQSGKLPLGKVWDRLLAMFGESLMTAGRLILLLDDTTYGKTGRKIAGCDSHYDHASKINSSKYIHGHCRVLLGVLAFIHNRWACLPISNGLYRLKKSVDKEHFMTKLQIAGKLIRQASERFSCNILIATDSWFGNKTLIKELGKELVERINILTRLRKDTRLCEVSVEDTGKKGRKRKYGKKLPKLYEMTGSLERIKESLLIYGRKRECEYSEFIAMHRGFMRQVKVVLIYNRNGYIFPIVSTDLSLSAKQMIEYYSARWKIESGFKELKHELGAIDNQARKRESVENHFELCSIAQTAAWLYALKQTKAPERKYVSARSSLFSFGDIRRKISNEVYENPIFDSTCYKGLKSLENIFIFLFLRRSA
;
A
#
# COMPACT_ATOMS: atom_id res chain seq x y z
N MET A 1 -20.82 -16.49 1.73
CA MET A 1 -20.90 -15.12 2.28
C MET A 1 -21.89 -14.35 1.41
N ALA A 2 -22.85 -13.65 2.02
CA ALA A 2 -23.77 -12.80 1.26
C ALA A 2 -22.99 -11.67 0.57
N GLU A 3 -23.38 -11.30 -0.66
CA GLU A 3 -22.76 -10.17 -1.35
C GLU A 3 -23.03 -8.88 -0.57
N VAL A 4 -21.96 -8.14 -0.30
CA VAL A 4 -22.05 -6.85 0.38
C VAL A 4 -22.20 -5.77 -0.67
N LYS A 5 -23.26 -4.98 -0.56
CA LYS A 5 -23.45 -3.77 -1.37
C LYS A 5 -22.44 -2.71 -0.96
N PHE A 6 -21.91 -1.98 -1.93
CA PHE A 6 -20.99 -0.87 -1.70
C PHE A 6 -21.65 0.24 -0.86
N LYS A 7 -22.97 0.47 -1.02
CA LYS A 7 -23.73 1.41 -0.18
C LYS A 7 -23.59 1.08 1.31
N ASP A 8 -23.77 -0.18 1.69
CA ASP A 8 -23.73 -0.63 3.09
C ASP A 8 -22.33 -0.51 3.68
N LEU A 9 -21.30 -0.81 2.87
CA LEU A 9 -19.91 -0.61 3.24
C LEU A 9 -19.62 0.86 3.52
N ILE A 10 -20.01 1.75 2.60
CA ILE A 10 -19.80 3.20 2.72
C ILE A 10 -20.59 3.77 3.91
N GLU A 11 -21.83 3.32 4.14
CA GLU A 11 -22.60 3.72 5.31
C GLU A 11 -21.86 3.38 6.59
N THR A 12 -21.38 2.14 6.69
CA THR A 12 -20.67 1.61 7.86
C THR A 12 -19.43 2.45 8.18
N ILE A 13 -18.55 2.71 7.21
CA ILE A 13 -17.33 3.48 7.47
C ILE A 13 -17.61 4.98 7.66
N SER A 14 -18.67 5.52 7.04
CA SER A 14 -19.09 6.90 7.25
C SER A 14 -19.73 7.12 8.63
N GLY A 15 -20.10 6.04 9.33
CA GLY A 15 -20.59 6.04 10.71
C GLY A 15 -19.70 6.82 11.68
N GLU A 16 -18.39 6.74 11.48
CA GLU A 16 -17.37 7.40 12.30
C GLU A 16 -17.23 8.90 12.02
N ILE A 17 -17.78 9.38 10.91
CA ILE A 17 -17.75 10.79 10.53
C ILE A 17 -18.94 11.51 11.18
N PRO A 18 -18.76 12.72 11.75
CA PRO A 18 -19.86 13.49 12.30
C PRO A 18 -21.01 13.67 11.29
N LYS A 19 -22.26 13.54 11.76
CA LYS A 19 -23.48 13.53 10.92
C LYS A 19 -23.48 14.60 9.82
N TYR A 20 -23.15 15.85 10.17
CA TYR A 20 -23.13 17.00 9.26
C TYR A 20 -22.01 16.98 8.20
N ARG A 21 -21.05 16.05 8.30
CA ARG A 21 -19.95 15.85 7.33
C ARG A 21 -20.04 14.53 6.57
N LYS A 22 -20.95 13.62 6.95
CA LYS A 22 -21.08 12.29 6.32
C LYS A 22 -21.31 12.39 4.82
N ALA A 23 -22.19 13.30 4.39
CA ALA A 23 -22.48 13.50 2.98
C ALA A 23 -21.23 13.89 2.17
N ILE A 24 -20.41 14.81 2.69
CA ILE A 24 -19.16 15.22 2.06
C ILE A 24 -18.18 14.05 1.99
N PHE A 25 -18.02 13.29 3.08
CA PHE A 25 -17.14 12.12 3.11
C PHE A 25 -17.56 11.08 2.06
N LYS A 26 -18.84 10.71 2.02
CA LYS A 26 -19.39 9.78 1.02
C LYS A 26 -19.15 10.28 -0.40
N ALA A 27 -19.47 11.55 -0.68
CA ALA A 27 -19.24 12.18 -1.97
C ALA A 27 -17.75 12.13 -2.38
N VAL A 28 -16.83 12.38 -1.45
CA VAL A 28 -15.39 12.30 -1.74
C VAL A 28 -14.97 10.88 -2.08
N ILE A 29 -15.33 9.88 -1.26
CA ILE A 29 -14.94 8.49 -1.51
C ILE A 29 -15.54 7.95 -2.82
N ILE A 30 -16.84 8.16 -3.03
CA ILE A 30 -17.53 7.75 -4.26
C ILE A 30 -16.92 8.47 -5.46
N GLY A 31 -16.68 9.77 -5.37
CA GLY A 31 -16.10 10.52 -6.48
C GLY A 31 -14.67 10.15 -6.82
N MET A 32 -13.86 9.76 -5.82
CA MET A 32 -12.55 9.17 -6.06
C MET A 32 -12.65 7.83 -6.79
N ILE A 33 -13.61 6.97 -6.45
CA ILE A 33 -13.75 5.64 -7.06
C ILE A 33 -14.39 5.73 -8.46
N VAL A 34 -15.52 6.41 -8.57
CA VAL A 34 -16.39 6.40 -9.75
C VAL A 34 -16.04 7.49 -10.76
N GLY A 35 -15.44 8.61 -10.32
CA GLY A 35 -15.12 9.72 -11.22
C GLY A 35 -14.21 9.32 -12.40
N GLU A 36 -14.48 9.86 -13.58
CA GLU A 36 -13.73 9.55 -14.81
C GLU A 36 -12.77 10.67 -15.24
N SER A 37 -13.02 11.91 -14.82
CA SER A 37 -12.17 13.07 -15.07
C SER A 37 -11.07 13.22 -14.01
N ASN A 38 -10.20 14.24 -14.14
CA ASN A 38 -9.23 14.61 -13.09
C ASN A 38 -9.95 14.70 -11.74
N LYS A 39 -9.63 13.78 -10.83
CA LYS A 39 -10.37 13.54 -9.57
C LYS A 39 -9.96 14.52 -8.48
N CYS A 40 -9.64 15.73 -8.92
CA CYS A 40 -9.46 16.86 -8.04
C CYS A 40 -10.77 17.14 -7.31
N ILE A 41 -10.65 17.71 -6.13
CA ILE A 41 -11.77 18.01 -5.24
C ILE A 41 -12.81 18.93 -5.88
N SER A 42 -12.42 19.84 -6.77
CA SER A 42 -13.37 20.65 -7.55
C SER A 42 -14.15 19.82 -8.57
N GLY A 43 -13.53 18.81 -9.17
CA GLY A 43 -14.21 17.86 -10.06
C GLY A 43 -15.24 17.05 -9.29
N ILE A 44 -14.84 16.52 -8.13
CA ILE A 44 -15.74 15.75 -7.26
C ILE A 44 -16.90 16.62 -6.74
N PHE A 45 -16.63 17.86 -6.30
CA PHE A 45 -17.69 18.76 -5.86
C PHE A 45 -18.69 19.03 -6.99
N ARG A 46 -18.21 19.30 -8.21
CA ARG A 46 -19.07 19.52 -9.39
C ARG A 46 -19.96 18.32 -9.69
N MET A 47 -19.42 17.10 -9.57
CA MET A 47 -20.19 15.88 -9.79
C MET A 47 -21.36 15.72 -8.81
N PHE A 48 -21.24 16.26 -7.59
CA PHE A 48 -22.29 16.21 -6.57
C PHE A 48 -22.92 17.58 -6.29
N GLU A 49 -22.72 18.60 -7.14
CA GLU A 49 -23.01 20.00 -6.78
C GLU A 49 -24.49 20.23 -6.44
N LEU A 50 -25.42 19.71 -7.26
CA LEU A 50 -26.85 19.85 -6.98
C LEU A 50 -27.28 19.09 -5.73
N LEU A 51 -26.70 17.91 -5.48
CA LEU A 51 -26.96 17.16 -4.25
C LEU A 51 -26.40 17.90 -3.03
N MET A 52 -25.18 18.43 -3.11
CA MET A 52 -24.59 19.20 -2.02
C MET A 52 -25.43 20.46 -1.76
N PHE A 53 -25.89 21.14 -2.80
CA PHE A 53 -26.75 22.32 -2.70
C PHE A 53 -28.10 22.00 -2.04
N SER A 54 -28.76 20.90 -2.44
CA SER A 54 -30.03 20.48 -1.83
C SER A 54 -29.90 20.12 -0.35
N MET A 55 -28.70 19.73 0.08
CA MET A 55 -28.36 19.47 1.49
C MET A 55 -27.84 20.71 2.25
N GLY A 56 -27.85 21.90 1.64
CA GLY A 56 -27.31 23.13 2.23
C GLY A 56 -25.78 23.16 2.36
N ILE A 57 -25.07 22.26 1.68
CA ILE A 57 -23.62 22.13 1.73
C ILE A 57 -23.01 23.04 0.66
N SER A 58 -22.48 24.19 1.10
CA SER A 58 -21.74 25.08 0.21
C SER A 58 -20.40 24.48 -0.23
N ARG A 59 -19.86 25.00 -1.33
CA ARG A 59 -18.48 24.73 -1.77
C ARG A 59 -17.46 25.01 -0.65
N ARG A 60 -17.66 26.08 0.14
CA ARG A 60 -16.79 26.42 1.27
C ARG A 60 -16.77 25.30 2.32
N CYS A 61 -17.94 24.73 2.65
CA CYS A 61 -18.05 23.61 3.57
C CYS A 61 -17.33 22.36 3.03
N PHE A 62 -17.52 22.05 1.74
CA PHE A 62 -16.88 20.91 1.09
C PHE A 62 -15.35 20.99 1.13
N TYR A 63 -14.76 22.15 0.83
CA TYR A 63 -13.31 22.35 0.96
C TYR A 63 -12.84 22.44 2.42
N GLY A 64 -13.69 22.98 3.29
CA GLY A 64 -13.44 23.04 4.73
C GLY A 64 -13.31 21.67 5.37
N PHE A 65 -14.02 20.65 4.85
CA PHE A 65 -13.87 19.26 5.25
C PHE A 65 -12.41 18.80 5.17
N LEU A 66 -11.77 18.97 4.01
CA LEU A 66 -10.38 18.57 3.79
C LEU A 66 -9.38 19.40 4.58
N GLN A 67 -9.71 20.65 4.93
CA GLN A 67 -8.85 21.51 5.73
C GLN A 67 -8.91 21.18 7.23
N SER A 68 -9.83 20.32 7.63
CA SER A 68 -10.05 20.04 9.04
C SER A 68 -9.01 19.08 9.60
N GLY A 69 -8.24 19.53 10.59
CA GLY A 69 -7.38 18.66 11.40
C GLY A 69 -8.13 17.78 12.41
N LYS A 70 -9.47 17.84 12.44
CA LYS A 70 -10.34 17.11 13.37
C LYS A 70 -11.11 15.95 12.72
N LEU A 71 -10.73 15.53 11.50
CA LEU A 71 -11.36 14.39 10.86
C LEU A 71 -10.95 13.10 11.60
N PRO A 72 -11.91 12.26 12.04
CA PRO A 72 -11.60 11.03 12.77
C PRO A 72 -11.20 9.90 11.81
N LEU A 73 -10.26 10.16 10.88
CA LEU A 73 -9.84 9.18 9.87
C LEU A 73 -9.20 7.93 10.48
N GLY A 74 -8.60 8.04 11.67
CA GLY A 74 -8.13 6.88 12.43
C GLY A 74 -9.26 5.91 12.77
N LYS A 75 -10.41 6.41 13.23
CA LYS A 75 -11.59 5.58 13.52
C LYS A 75 -12.17 4.96 12.25
N VAL A 76 -12.21 5.73 11.15
CA VAL A 76 -12.61 5.22 9.83
C VAL A 76 -11.72 4.04 9.41
N TRP A 77 -10.40 4.14 9.63
CA TRP A 77 -9.47 3.03 9.38
C TRP A 77 -9.74 1.84 10.28
N ASP A 78 -9.91 2.04 11.58
CA ASP A 78 -10.18 0.96 12.52
C ASP A 78 -11.45 0.20 12.10
N ARG A 79 -12.52 0.94 11.73
CA ARG A 79 -13.76 0.36 11.21
C ARG A 79 -13.55 -0.38 9.89
N LEU A 80 -12.86 0.23 8.93
CA LEU A 80 -12.61 -0.37 7.61
C LEU A 80 -11.77 -1.66 7.72
N LEU A 81 -10.71 -1.66 8.53
CA LEU A 81 -9.84 -2.81 8.74
C LEU A 81 -10.55 -3.93 9.52
N ALA A 82 -11.39 -3.58 10.51
CA ALA A 82 -12.21 -4.56 11.22
C ALA A 82 -13.16 -5.33 10.27
N MET A 83 -13.66 -4.69 9.21
CA MET A 83 -14.54 -5.36 8.23
C MET A 83 -13.81 -6.42 7.38
N PHE A 84 -12.48 -6.34 7.25
CA PHE A 84 -11.71 -7.43 6.64
C PHE A 84 -11.57 -8.64 7.57
N GLY A 85 -11.42 -8.40 8.88
CA GLY A 85 -11.16 -9.46 9.87
C GLY A 85 -9.91 -10.28 9.52
N GLU A 86 -10.00 -11.60 9.67
CA GLU A 86 -8.90 -12.53 9.38
C GLU A 86 -8.50 -12.58 7.91
N SER A 87 -9.31 -12.05 6.99
CA SER A 87 -8.98 -12.03 5.56
C SER A 87 -7.78 -11.14 5.20
N LEU A 88 -7.29 -10.31 6.13
CA LEU A 88 -5.99 -9.62 5.97
C LEU A 88 -4.79 -10.54 6.18
N MET A 89 -4.98 -11.69 6.81
CA MET A 89 -3.91 -12.60 7.15
C MET A 89 -3.64 -13.57 5.99
N THR A 90 -2.37 -13.85 5.76
CA THR A 90 -1.90 -14.86 4.80
C THR A 90 -1.11 -15.90 5.57
N ALA A 91 -1.61 -17.13 5.65
CA ALA A 91 -0.94 -18.22 6.38
C ALA A 91 -0.51 -17.82 7.80
N GLY A 92 -1.44 -17.24 8.57
CA GLY A 92 -1.25 -16.88 9.99
C GLY A 92 -0.42 -15.61 10.25
N ARG A 93 -0.04 -14.85 9.21
CA ARG A 93 0.72 -13.60 9.35
C ARG A 93 0.11 -12.44 8.57
N LEU A 94 0.29 -11.23 9.07
CA LEU A 94 -0.01 -10.01 8.32
C LEU A 94 1.21 -9.63 7.50
N ILE A 95 1.08 -9.64 6.16
CA ILE A 95 2.17 -9.24 5.27
C ILE A 95 1.97 -7.77 4.91
N LEU A 96 2.95 -6.93 5.25
CA LEU A 96 2.96 -5.51 4.94
C LEU A 96 4.03 -5.20 3.90
N LEU A 97 3.64 -4.47 2.86
CA LEU A 97 4.53 -3.92 1.85
C LEU A 97 4.99 -2.53 2.28
N LEU A 98 6.29 -2.30 2.18
CA LEU A 98 6.90 -1.00 2.43
C LEU A 98 7.63 -0.54 1.18
N ASP A 99 7.34 0.67 0.73
CA ASP A 99 8.06 1.35 -0.33
C ASP A 99 7.79 2.85 -0.27
N ASP A 100 8.47 3.63 -1.10
CA ASP A 100 8.15 5.04 -1.29
C ASP A 100 7.77 5.36 -2.73
N THR A 101 7.03 6.45 -2.87
CA THR A 101 6.60 6.91 -4.18
C THR A 101 6.77 8.41 -4.29
N THR A 102 7.35 8.83 -5.42
CA THR A 102 7.50 10.24 -5.77
C THR A 102 6.58 10.57 -6.94
N TYR A 103 5.94 11.73 -6.91
CA TYR A 103 5.09 12.20 -7.99
C TYR A 103 5.12 13.72 -8.10
N GLY A 104 5.10 14.20 -9.36
CA GLY A 104 5.22 15.60 -9.69
C GLY A 104 3.96 16.41 -9.36
N LYS A 105 4.18 17.70 -9.14
CA LYS A 105 3.16 18.72 -8.97
C LYS A 105 3.52 19.94 -9.82
N THR A 106 2.52 20.59 -10.40
CA THR A 106 2.72 21.79 -11.24
C THR A 106 2.55 23.10 -10.46
N GLY A 107 1.76 23.10 -9.39
CA GLY A 107 1.49 24.30 -8.59
C GLY A 107 2.66 24.70 -7.69
N ARG A 108 3.08 25.97 -7.78
CA ARG A 108 4.22 26.51 -7.00
C ARG A 108 3.96 26.72 -5.51
N LYS A 109 2.68 26.76 -5.10
CA LYS A 109 2.25 27.04 -3.70
C LYS A 109 1.64 25.83 -3.01
N ILE A 110 1.90 24.62 -3.53
CA ILE A 110 1.34 23.39 -2.97
C ILE A 110 2.11 23.06 -1.68
N ALA A 111 1.37 22.84 -0.59
CA ALA A 111 1.99 22.52 0.69
C ALA A 111 2.72 21.18 0.60
N GLY A 112 3.87 21.08 1.26
CA GLY A 112 4.58 19.80 1.37
C GLY A 112 5.43 19.42 0.16
N CYS A 113 5.50 20.23 -0.90
CA CYS A 113 6.32 19.93 -2.07
C CYS A 113 7.79 20.26 -1.87
N ASP A 114 8.67 19.40 -2.38
CA ASP A 114 10.11 19.63 -2.52
C ASP A 114 10.60 19.17 -3.90
N SER A 115 11.85 19.50 -4.25
CA SER A 115 12.50 19.02 -5.48
C SER A 115 13.30 17.76 -5.19
N HIS A 116 12.72 16.60 -5.52
CA HIS A 116 13.30 15.28 -5.27
C HIS A 116 14.12 14.81 -6.48
N TYR A 117 15.27 14.17 -6.23
CA TYR A 117 16.03 13.52 -7.29
C TYR A 117 15.30 12.26 -7.77
N ASP A 118 15.14 12.11 -9.08
CA ASP A 118 14.50 10.96 -9.70
C ASP A 118 15.55 9.92 -10.10
N HIS A 119 15.68 8.88 -9.30
CA HIS A 119 16.58 7.75 -9.60
C HIS A 119 16.12 6.92 -10.81
N ALA A 120 14.89 7.12 -11.29
CA ALA A 120 14.32 6.45 -12.47
C ALA A 120 14.28 7.37 -13.71
N SER A 121 14.90 8.56 -13.65
CA SER A 121 14.90 9.51 -14.77
C SER A 121 15.50 8.86 -16.02
N LYS A 122 14.75 8.86 -17.12
CA LYS A 122 15.26 8.50 -18.45
C LYS A 122 16.22 9.58 -18.95
N ILE A 123 17.08 9.21 -19.91
CA ILE A 123 18.10 10.09 -20.51
C ILE A 123 17.51 11.45 -20.95
N ASN A 124 16.27 11.47 -21.47
CA ASN A 124 15.59 12.67 -21.96
C ASN A 124 14.56 13.25 -20.96
N SER A 125 14.74 13.03 -19.66
CA SER A 125 13.85 13.56 -18.62
C SER A 125 14.62 14.31 -17.55
N SER A 126 13.95 15.26 -16.88
CA SER A 126 14.54 15.97 -15.75
C SER A 126 15.00 14.99 -14.67
N LYS A 127 16.22 15.20 -14.16
CA LYS A 127 16.75 14.45 -12.99
C LYS A 127 16.03 14.80 -11.69
N TYR A 128 15.16 15.81 -11.70
CA TYR A 128 14.43 16.28 -10.52
C TYR A 128 12.94 16.40 -10.79
N ILE A 129 12.15 15.95 -9.81
CA ILE A 129 10.70 16.08 -9.76
C ILE A 129 10.35 17.03 -8.63
N HIS A 130 9.74 18.17 -8.97
CA HIS A 130 9.08 19.01 -7.97
C HIS A 130 7.72 18.40 -7.61
N GLY A 131 7.52 18.03 -6.35
CA GLY A 131 6.28 17.40 -5.92
C GLY A 131 6.38 16.76 -4.55
N HIS A 132 5.63 15.67 -4.35
CA HIS A 132 5.59 14.96 -3.08
C HIS A 132 6.37 13.65 -3.19
N CYS A 133 7.04 13.27 -2.10
CA CYS A 133 7.57 11.94 -1.87
C CYS A 133 6.86 11.36 -0.64
N ARG A 134 6.21 10.20 -0.76
CA ARG A 134 5.50 9.55 0.34
C ARG A 134 6.03 8.15 0.57
N VAL A 135 6.35 7.84 1.83
CA VAL A 135 6.57 6.46 2.28
C VAL A 135 5.21 5.85 2.57
N LEU A 136 4.95 4.66 2.06
CA LEU A 136 3.67 3.99 2.17
C LEU A 136 3.84 2.60 2.78
N LEU A 137 2.92 2.27 3.68
CA LEU A 137 2.74 0.93 4.23
C LEU A 137 1.37 0.40 3.78
N GLY A 138 1.37 -0.76 3.13
CA GLY A 138 0.14 -1.39 2.64
C GLY A 138 0.06 -2.86 3.01
N VAL A 139 -1.14 -3.40 3.21
CA VAL A 139 -1.35 -4.84 3.40
C VAL A 139 -1.29 -5.54 2.06
N LEU A 140 -0.53 -6.63 1.99
CA LEU A 140 -0.58 -7.56 0.86
C LEU A 140 -1.71 -8.57 1.12
N ALA A 141 -2.79 -8.46 0.34
CA ALA A 141 -3.94 -9.36 0.45
C ALA A 141 -4.11 -10.21 -0.82
N PHE A 142 -4.55 -11.46 -0.65
CA PHE A 142 -4.89 -12.35 -1.76
C PHE A 142 -6.42 -12.34 -1.97
N ILE A 143 -6.86 -11.70 -3.04
CA ILE A 143 -8.27 -11.45 -3.34
C ILE A 143 -8.60 -12.09 -4.69
N HIS A 144 -9.50 -13.08 -4.70
CA HIS A 144 -9.97 -13.76 -5.91
C HIS A 144 -8.82 -14.20 -6.84
N ASN A 145 -7.90 -15.02 -6.32
CA ASN A 145 -6.71 -15.54 -7.03
C ASN A 145 -5.68 -14.48 -7.45
N ARG A 146 -5.71 -13.30 -6.84
CA ARG A 146 -4.79 -12.20 -7.18
C ARG A 146 -4.27 -11.50 -5.92
N TRP A 147 -2.96 -11.27 -5.90
CA TRP A 147 -2.36 -10.35 -4.94
C TRP A 147 -2.74 -8.89 -5.22
N ALA A 148 -3.07 -8.14 -4.17
CA ALA A 148 -3.35 -6.72 -4.17
C ALA A 148 -2.62 -6.01 -3.02
N CYS A 149 -2.31 -4.73 -3.20
CA CYS A 149 -1.76 -3.87 -2.15
C CYS A 149 -2.86 -2.92 -1.67
N LEU A 150 -3.17 -2.98 -0.38
CA LEU A 150 -4.19 -2.16 0.27
C LEU A 150 -3.44 -1.14 1.14
N PRO A 151 -3.30 0.14 0.74
CA PRO A 151 -2.62 1.12 1.57
C PRO A 151 -3.36 1.27 2.91
N ILE A 152 -2.62 1.31 4.01
CA ILE A 152 -3.19 1.46 5.35
C ILE A 152 -2.58 2.62 6.13
N SER A 153 -1.40 3.07 5.72
CA SER A 153 -0.72 4.19 6.36
C SER A 153 0.33 4.77 5.43
N ASN A 154 0.63 6.05 5.60
CA ASN A 154 1.62 6.75 4.79
C ASN A 154 2.23 7.92 5.56
N GLY A 155 3.36 8.42 5.09
CA GLY A 155 3.99 9.63 5.61
C GLY A 155 4.66 10.45 4.51
N LEU A 156 4.42 11.75 4.53
CA LEU A 156 5.05 12.70 3.61
C LEU A 156 6.52 12.91 4.01
N TYR A 157 7.43 12.57 3.11
CA TYR A 157 8.85 12.87 3.24
C TYR A 157 9.14 14.28 2.73
N ARG A 158 9.81 15.07 3.57
CA ARG A 158 10.30 16.42 3.24
C ARG A 158 11.82 16.44 3.27
N LEU A 159 12.44 17.22 2.40
CA LEU A 159 13.89 17.41 2.43
C LEU A 159 14.31 18.19 3.68
N LYS A 160 15.48 17.84 4.24
CA LYS A 160 16.04 18.48 5.43
C LYS A 160 16.15 20.01 5.34
N LYS A 161 16.35 20.56 4.14
CA LYS A 161 16.41 22.00 3.89
C LYS A 161 15.05 22.72 3.93
N SER A 162 13.96 21.96 3.89
CA SER A 162 12.59 22.46 3.74
C SER A 162 11.73 22.32 5.00
N VAL A 163 12.32 21.79 6.08
CA VAL A 163 11.69 21.60 7.39
C VAL A 163 12.69 21.94 8.48
N ASP A 164 12.19 22.36 9.63
CA ASP A 164 13.02 22.57 10.80
C ASP A 164 13.71 21.25 11.21
N LYS A 165 14.95 21.36 11.69
CA LYS A 165 15.78 20.19 12.01
C LYS A 165 15.10 19.23 12.98
N GLU A 166 14.33 19.76 13.92
CA GLU A 166 13.59 19.00 14.95
C GLU A 166 12.43 18.18 14.38
N HIS A 167 11.85 18.64 13.26
CA HIS A 167 10.71 17.99 12.60
C HIS A 167 11.12 17.12 11.40
N PHE A 168 12.41 17.12 11.04
CA PHE A 168 12.91 16.32 9.92
C PHE A 168 12.92 14.83 10.27
N MET A 169 12.29 14.03 9.41
CA MET A 169 12.40 12.58 9.44
C MET A 169 12.91 12.06 8.10
N THR A 170 13.92 11.19 8.15
CA THR A 170 14.33 10.39 7.00
C THR A 170 13.22 9.42 6.59
N LYS A 171 13.21 8.94 5.34
CA LYS A 171 12.23 7.93 4.92
C LYS A 171 12.24 6.67 5.79
N LEU A 172 13.40 6.27 6.32
CA LEU A 172 13.53 5.12 7.22
C LEU A 172 12.90 5.37 8.59
N GLN A 173 13.05 6.58 9.14
CA GLN A 173 12.36 6.98 10.37
C GLN A 173 10.84 7.04 10.17
N ILE A 174 10.39 7.55 9.00
CA ILE A 174 8.97 7.51 8.63
C ILE A 174 8.50 6.05 8.58
N ALA A 175 9.21 5.17 7.87
CA ALA A 175 8.88 3.75 7.80
C ALA A 175 8.79 3.09 9.19
N GLY A 176 9.75 3.33 10.08
CA GLY A 176 9.73 2.84 11.45
C GLY A 176 8.51 3.30 12.22
N LYS A 177 8.13 4.58 12.09
CA LYS A 177 6.90 5.14 12.67
C LYS A 177 5.64 4.44 12.14
N LEU A 178 5.52 4.26 10.82
CA LEU A 178 4.36 3.61 10.21
C LEU A 178 4.24 2.14 10.66
N ILE A 179 5.37 1.41 10.72
CA ILE A 179 5.40 0.02 11.17
C ILE A 179 5.01 -0.08 12.65
N ARG A 180 5.50 0.83 13.50
CA ARG A 180 5.12 0.87 14.92
C ARG A 180 3.62 1.08 15.10
N GLN A 181 3.04 2.06 14.40
CA GLN A 181 1.59 2.30 14.41
C GLN A 181 0.80 1.06 13.93
N ALA A 182 1.29 0.36 12.90
CA ALA A 182 0.66 -0.89 12.47
C ALA A 182 0.78 -2.00 13.53
N SER A 183 1.93 -2.10 14.22
CA SER A 183 2.16 -3.09 15.28
C SER A 183 1.35 -2.86 16.55
N GLU A 184 0.92 -1.62 16.79
CA GLU A 184 -0.02 -1.26 17.86
C GLU A 184 -1.46 -1.64 17.47
N ARG A 185 -1.82 -1.47 16.19
CA ARG A 185 -3.16 -1.77 15.68
C ARG A 185 -3.44 -3.26 15.52
N PHE A 186 -2.46 -4.01 15.04
CA PHE A 186 -2.57 -5.46 14.87
C PHE A 186 -1.79 -6.13 16.00
N SER A 187 -2.26 -7.25 16.56
CA SER A 187 -1.53 -8.01 17.59
C SER A 187 -0.85 -9.30 17.06
N CYS A 188 -0.94 -9.56 15.76
CA CYS A 188 -0.42 -10.78 15.12
C CYS A 188 1.04 -10.67 14.65
N ASN A 189 1.61 -11.77 14.16
CA ASN A 189 2.94 -11.77 13.53
C ASN A 189 2.92 -10.95 12.23
N ILE A 190 3.89 -10.04 12.10
CA ILE A 190 3.98 -9.13 10.94
C ILE A 190 5.21 -9.50 10.13
N LEU A 191 5.04 -9.61 8.81
CA LEU A 191 6.14 -9.75 7.85
C LEU A 191 6.20 -8.51 6.96
N ILE A 192 7.25 -7.71 7.08
CA ILE A 192 7.52 -6.57 6.22
C ILE A 192 8.24 -7.04 4.96
N ALA A 193 7.56 -7.03 3.83
CA ALA A 193 8.14 -7.28 2.52
C ALA A 193 8.56 -5.94 1.88
N THR A 194 9.86 -5.74 1.70
CA THR A 194 10.42 -4.45 1.27
C THR A 194 11.60 -4.64 0.32
N ASP A 195 11.92 -3.59 -0.45
CA ASP A 195 13.09 -3.59 -1.30
C ASP A 195 14.41 -3.57 -0.49
N SER A 196 15.56 -3.66 -1.18
CA SER A 196 16.87 -3.63 -0.52
C SER A 196 17.28 -2.26 0.02
N TRP A 197 16.62 -1.17 -0.43
CA TRP A 197 16.90 0.17 0.08
C TRP A 197 16.37 0.32 1.50
N PHE A 198 15.12 -0.06 1.74
CA PHE A 198 14.52 -0.04 3.09
C PHE A 198 14.99 -1.21 3.97
N GLY A 199 15.18 -2.41 3.41
CA GLY A 199 15.55 -3.63 4.13
C GLY A 199 16.99 -3.67 4.61
N ASN A 200 17.40 -2.71 5.45
CA ASN A 200 18.78 -2.55 5.91
C ASN A 200 18.89 -2.40 7.44
N LYS A 201 20.13 -2.33 7.95
CA LYS A 201 20.43 -2.23 9.39
C LYS A 201 19.76 -1.05 10.10
N THR A 202 19.52 0.05 9.40
CA THR A 202 18.89 1.25 9.94
C THR A 202 17.41 1.02 10.19
N LEU A 203 16.69 0.34 9.30
CA LEU A 203 15.29 -0.02 9.54
C LEU A 203 15.16 -0.88 10.80
N ILE A 204 16.03 -1.88 10.98
CA ILE A 204 16.07 -2.70 12.20
C ILE A 204 16.30 -1.85 13.47
N LYS A 205 17.13 -0.81 13.39
CA LYS A 205 17.34 0.12 14.51
C LYS A 205 16.08 0.93 14.82
N GLU A 206 15.36 1.40 13.80
CA GLU A 206 14.11 2.17 13.97
C GLU A 206 13.00 1.32 14.62
N LEU A 207 12.97 0.01 14.34
CA LEU A 207 12.02 -0.92 14.98
C LEU A 207 12.34 -1.12 16.48
N GLY A 208 13.62 -1.08 16.87
CA GLY A 208 14.02 -1.34 18.25
C GLY A 208 13.92 -2.82 18.64
N LYS A 209 14.34 -3.17 19.85
CA LYS A 209 14.46 -4.58 20.30
C LYS A 209 13.11 -5.28 20.47
N GLU A 210 12.11 -4.59 20.99
CA GLU A 210 10.79 -5.16 21.29
C GLU A 210 10.06 -5.58 20.01
N LEU A 211 10.04 -4.70 19.01
CA LEU A 211 9.30 -4.98 17.78
C LEU A 211 9.99 -6.02 16.90
N VAL A 212 11.32 -6.14 16.92
CA VAL A 212 12.01 -7.12 16.05
C VAL A 212 11.72 -8.56 16.43
N GLU A 213 11.22 -8.84 17.64
CA GLU A 213 10.82 -10.21 18.02
C GLU A 213 9.52 -10.63 17.31
N ARG A 214 8.62 -9.68 17.08
CA ARG A 214 7.30 -9.90 16.46
C ARG A 214 7.23 -9.51 14.98
N ILE A 215 8.12 -8.64 14.54
CA ILE A 215 8.18 -8.11 13.18
C ILE A 215 9.36 -8.73 12.46
N ASN A 216 9.03 -9.51 11.44
CA ASN A 216 9.99 -10.08 10.52
C ASN A 216 10.13 -9.23 9.26
N ILE A 217 11.29 -9.32 8.62
CA ILE A 217 11.57 -8.65 7.36
C ILE A 217 11.83 -9.69 6.28
N LEU A 218 11.31 -9.45 5.09
CA LEU A 218 11.63 -10.15 3.85
C LEU A 218 12.12 -9.10 2.83
N THR A 219 13.38 -9.20 2.43
CA THR A 219 13.99 -8.22 1.52
C THR A 219 15.00 -8.88 0.58
N ARG A 220 15.40 -8.16 -0.47
CA ARG A 220 16.54 -8.55 -1.29
C ARG A 220 17.84 -8.31 -0.54
N LEU A 221 18.71 -9.31 -0.56
CA LEU A 221 20.02 -9.23 0.07
C LEU A 221 20.93 -8.29 -0.75
N ARG A 222 21.52 -7.29 -0.10
CA ARG A 222 22.45 -6.37 -0.77
C ARG A 222 23.81 -7.03 -0.98
N LYS A 223 24.51 -6.69 -2.07
CA LYS A 223 25.85 -7.20 -2.41
C LYS A 223 26.90 -6.93 -1.33
N ASP A 224 26.77 -5.83 -0.58
CA ASP A 224 27.66 -5.42 0.50
C ASP A 224 27.30 -6.05 1.86
N THR A 225 26.31 -6.95 1.91
CA THR A 225 25.89 -7.58 3.15
C THR A 225 26.92 -8.59 3.62
N ARG A 226 27.32 -8.47 4.89
CA ARG A 226 28.15 -9.47 5.57
C ARG A 226 27.26 -10.55 6.22
N LEU A 227 27.30 -11.74 5.65
CA LEU A 227 26.80 -12.96 6.27
C LEU A 227 27.93 -13.70 6.98
N CYS A 228 27.60 -14.31 8.11
CA CYS A 228 28.49 -15.18 8.86
C CYS A 228 27.81 -16.53 9.11
N GLU A 229 28.60 -17.56 9.36
CA GLU A 229 28.12 -18.82 9.92
C GLU A 229 27.33 -18.56 11.21
N VAL A 230 26.32 -19.39 11.45
CA VAL A 230 25.68 -19.50 12.75
C VAL A 230 26.75 -19.95 13.74
N SER A 231 26.95 -19.18 14.81
CA SER A 231 27.96 -19.54 15.82
C SER A 231 27.47 -20.75 16.60
N VAL A 232 28.20 -21.86 16.54
CA VAL A 232 27.85 -23.11 17.23
C VAL A 232 28.69 -23.30 18.51
N GLU A 233 29.87 -22.68 18.60
CA GLU A 233 30.87 -23.10 19.59
C GLU A 233 30.88 -22.24 20.86
N ASP A 234 30.53 -22.86 21.98
CA ASP A 234 30.83 -22.36 23.31
C ASP A 234 32.28 -22.72 23.67
N THR A 235 33.21 -21.78 23.48
CA THR A 235 34.64 -22.05 23.68
C THR A 235 35.06 -22.25 25.14
N GLY A 236 34.12 -22.22 26.10
CA GLY A 236 34.39 -22.36 27.54
C GLY A 236 35.20 -21.20 28.18
N LYS A 237 35.61 -20.21 27.39
CA LYS A 237 36.42 -19.07 27.84
C LYS A 237 35.55 -18.05 28.59
N LYS A 238 36.09 -17.51 29.70
CA LYS A 238 35.48 -16.38 30.42
C LYS A 238 35.36 -15.18 29.47
N GLY A 239 34.13 -14.71 29.24
CA GLY A 239 33.86 -13.53 28.41
C GLY A 239 32.53 -13.60 27.65
N ARG A 240 32.21 -12.54 26.92
CA ARG A 240 30.98 -12.47 26.10
C ARG A 240 31.05 -13.50 24.96
N LYS A 241 30.12 -14.47 24.96
CA LYS A 241 30.01 -15.49 23.91
C LYS A 241 29.99 -14.87 22.51
N ARG A 242 30.72 -15.50 21.58
CA ARG A 242 30.82 -15.04 20.19
C ARG A 242 29.46 -15.22 19.51
N LYS A 243 28.89 -14.12 19.00
CA LYS A 243 27.57 -14.13 18.34
C LYS A 243 27.62 -14.52 16.85
N TYR A 244 28.81 -14.54 16.24
CA TYR A 244 28.97 -14.68 14.79
C TYR A 244 30.14 -15.61 14.48
N GLY A 245 29.92 -16.65 13.68
CA GLY A 245 30.98 -17.56 13.23
C GLY A 245 31.90 -16.92 12.19
N LYS A 246 32.49 -17.74 11.30
CA LYS A 246 33.35 -17.23 10.22
C LYS A 246 32.50 -16.46 9.20
N LYS A 247 33.14 -15.55 8.47
CA LYS A 247 32.48 -14.82 7.38
C LYS A 247 32.21 -15.81 6.25
N LEU A 248 30.99 -15.83 5.72
CA LEU A 248 30.67 -16.67 4.56
C LEU A 248 31.36 -16.15 3.28
N PRO A 249 31.68 -17.03 2.33
CA PRO A 249 32.13 -16.65 0.99
C PRO A 249 31.11 -15.78 0.26
N LYS A 250 31.46 -15.27 -0.92
CA LYS A 250 30.48 -14.53 -1.73
C LYS A 250 29.41 -15.50 -2.23
N LEU A 251 28.18 -15.01 -2.37
CA LEU A 251 27.04 -15.87 -2.69
C LEU A 251 27.23 -16.71 -3.97
N TYR A 252 27.85 -16.15 -5.01
CA TYR A 252 28.10 -16.88 -6.26
C TYR A 252 29.08 -18.05 -6.08
N GLU A 253 30.06 -17.91 -5.17
CA GLU A 253 31.06 -18.94 -4.86
C GLU A 253 30.40 -20.12 -4.12
N MET A 254 29.32 -19.86 -3.38
CA MET A 254 28.58 -20.87 -2.64
C MET A 254 27.60 -21.68 -3.51
N THR A 255 27.24 -21.20 -4.70
CA THR A 255 26.17 -21.83 -5.50
C THR A 255 26.47 -23.26 -5.96
N GLY A 256 27.74 -23.62 -6.10
CA GLY A 256 28.15 -24.97 -6.50
C GLY A 256 28.04 -26.01 -5.38
N SER A 257 28.05 -25.58 -4.12
CA SER A 257 28.00 -26.48 -2.95
C SER A 257 26.62 -26.57 -2.32
N LEU A 258 25.64 -25.81 -2.82
CA LEU A 258 24.27 -25.80 -2.31
C LEU A 258 23.38 -26.70 -3.16
N GLU A 259 22.52 -27.48 -2.50
CA GLU A 259 21.47 -28.24 -3.17
C GLU A 259 20.54 -27.30 -3.94
N ARG A 260 20.18 -27.69 -5.16
CA ARG A 260 19.23 -26.95 -6.00
C ARG A 260 17.88 -27.65 -6.01
N ILE A 261 16.86 -26.89 -5.65
CA ILE A 261 15.47 -27.32 -5.63
C ILE A 261 14.77 -26.68 -6.81
N LYS A 262 13.98 -27.47 -7.56
CA LYS A 262 13.10 -27.00 -8.64
C LYS A 262 11.66 -27.15 -8.21
N GLU A 263 10.90 -26.05 -8.23
CA GLU A 263 9.50 -26.05 -7.85
C GLU A 263 8.67 -25.07 -8.70
N SER A 264 7.38 -25.37 -8.89
CA SER A 264 6.42 -24.47 -9.54
C SER A 264 5.80 -23.50 -8.53
N LEU A 265 6.07 -22.20 -8.73
CA LEU A 265 5.74 -21.13 -7.78
C LEU A 265 4.85 -20.05 -8.43
N LEU A 266 3.99 -19.40 -7.66
CA LEU A 266 3.18 -18.27 -8.12
C LEU A 266 4.00 -16.98 -8.14
N ILE A 267 4.62 -16.67 -9.29
CA ILE A 267 5.49 -15.52 -9.47
C ILE A 267 4.81 -14.50 -10.40
N TYR A 268 4.64 -13.27 -9.90
CA TYR A 268 3.96 -12.18 -10.62
C TYR A 268 2.57 -12.57 -11.17
N GLY A 269 1.83 -13.39 -10.42
CA GLY A 269 0.49 -13.84 -10.78
C GLY A 269 0.43 -14.98 -11.79
N ARG A 270 1.54 -15.66 -12.08
CA ARG A 270 1.58 -16.85 -12.93
C ARG A 270 2.39 -17.96 -12.27
N LYS A 271 1.97 -19.22 -12.47
CA LYS A 271 2.79 -20.37 -12.09
C LYS A 271 4.02 -20.40 -13.00
N ARG A 272 5.20 -20.46 -12.40
CA ARG A 272 6.49 -20.55 -13.10
C ARG A 272 7.37 -21.55 -12.37
N GLU A 273 8.08 -22.37 -13.12
CA GLU A 273 9.17 -23.15 -12.57
C GLU A 273 10.30 -22.22 -12.12
N CYS A 274 10.77 -22.45 -10.91
CA CYS A 274 11.82 -21.69 -10.26
C CYS A 274 12.84 -22.68 -9.71
N GLU A 275 14.12 -22.43 -9.98
CA GLU A 275 15.22 -23.14 -9.35
C GLU A 275 15.80 -22.25 -8.25
N TYR A 276 16.02 -22.81 -7.06
CA TYR A 276 16.57 -22.06 -5.93
C TYR A 276 17.38 -22.96 -4.98
N SER A 277 18.20 -22.32 -4.14
CA SER A 277 18.84 -22.94 -2.98
C SER A 277 18.49 -22.14 -1.73
N GLU A 278 18.45 -22.77 -0.56
CA GLU A 278 18.28 -22.08 0.72
C GLU A 278 19.33 -22.49 1.75
N PHE A 279 19.64 -21.59 2.69
CA PHE A 279 20.50 -21.86 3.84
C PHE A 279 20.25 -20.84 4.96
N ILE A 280 20.69 -21.17 6.18
CA ILE A 280 20.60 -20.27 7.34
C ILE A 280 21.97 -19.62 7.61
N ALA A 281 21.97 -18.33 7.90
CA ALA A 281 23.18 -17.58 8.23
C ALA A 281 22.91 -16.51 9.29
N MET A 282 23.98 -16.00 9.92
CA MET A 282 23.93 -14.80 10.75
C MET A 282 24.09 -13.54 9.89
N HIS A 283 23.07 -12.67 9.89
CA HIS A 283 23.12 -11.41 9.16
C HIS A 283 23.71 -10.30 10.03
N ARG A 284 24.87 -9.73 9.66
CA ARG A 284 25.55 -8.74 10.52
C ARG A 284 24.77 -7.43 10.70
N GLY A 285 24.07 -6.98 9.65
CA GLY A 285 23.22 -5.79 9.71
C GLY A 285 21.97 -5.92 10.59
N PHE A 286 21.26 -7.06 10.52
CA PHE A 286 20.07 -7.33 11.30
C PHE A 286 20.39 -7.90 12.69
N MET A 287 21.62 -8.34 12.91
CA MET A 287 22.12 -8.89 14.18
C MET A 287 21.38 -10.15 14.66
N ARG A 288 20.85 -10.95 13.74
CA ARG A 288 20.14 -12.20 14.01
C ARG A 288 20.32 -13.22 12.89
N GLN A 289 19.86 -14.45 13.14
CA GLN A 289 19.75 -15.48 12.13
C GLN A 289 18.74 -15.07 11.06
N VAL A 290 19.04 -15.43 9.83
CA VAL A 290 18.20 -15.23 8.67
C VAL A 290 18.21 -16.47 7.81
N LYS A 291 17.09 -16.73 7.13
CA LYS A 291 17.02 -17.65 6.01
C LYS A 291 17.37 -16.89 4.73
N VAL A 292 18.30 -17.41 3.95
CA VAL A 292 18.72 -16.86 2.65
C VAL A 292 18.22 -17.81 1.57
N VAL A 293 17.61 -17.25 0.53
CA VAL A 293 17.20 -17.99 -0.67
C VAL A 293 17.88 -17.38 -1.88
N LEU A 294 18.60 -18.22 -2.63
CA LEU A 294 19.27 -17.85 -3.88
C LEU A 294 18.40 -18.35 -5.04
N ILE A 295 17.78 -17.42 -5.78
CA ILE A 295 16.94 -17.75 -6.94
C ILE A 295 17.80 -17.70 -8.20
N TYR A 296 17.80 -18.77 -8.99
CA TYR A 296 18.59 -18.88 -10.22
C TYR A 296 17.75 -18.48 -11.44
N ASN A 297 18.14 -17.38 -12.11
CA ASN A 297 17.54 -17.01 -13.38
C ASN A 297 18.22 -17.73 -14.55
N ARG A 298 17.47 -17.91 -15.65
CA ARG A 298 17.96 -18.56 -16.88
C ARG A 298 19.18 -17.85 -17.51
N ASN A 299 19.40 -16.57 -17.23
CA ASN A 299 20.54 -15.81 -17.72
C ASN A 299 21.78 -15.91 -16.81
N GLY A 300 21.81 -16.85 -15.86
CA GLY A 300 22.90 -17.03 -14.90
C GLY A 300 22.89 -16.01 -13.76
N TYR A 301 21.95 -15.06 -13.73
CA TYR A 301 21.84 -14.10 -12.64
C TYR A 301 21.25 -14.75 -11.38
N ILE A 302 21.92 -14.56 -10.25
CA ILE A 302 21.44 -15.01 -8.94
C ILE A 302 20.68 -13.86 -8.27
N PHE A 303 19.42 -14.08 -7.93
CA PHE A 303 18.59 -13.12 -7.21
C PHE A 303 18.45 -13.54 -5.74
N PRO A 304 19.25 -12.96 -4.81
CA PRO A 304 19.23 -13.36 -3.42
C PRO A 304 18.17 -12.59 -2.63
N ILE A 305 17.32 -13.32 -1.92
CA ILE A 305 16.39 -12.78 -0.92
C ILE A 305 16.71 -13.33 0.46
N VAL A 306 16.31 -12.60 1.49
CA VAL A 306 16.60 -12.92 2.88
C VAL A 306 15.38 -12.63 3.74
N SER A 307 15.12 -13.50 4.72
CA SER A 307 14.12 -13.24 5.75
C SER A 307 14.62 -13.50 7.16
N THR A 308 14.15 -12.69 8.11
CA THR A 308 14.34 -12.95 9.54
C THR A 308 13.32 -13.94 10.10
N ASP A 309 12.25 -14.25 9.36
CA ASP A 309 11.28 -15.29 9.72
C ASP A 309 11.82 -16.65 9.26
N LEU A 310 12.39 -17.41 10.18
CA LEU A 310 12.94 -18.74 9.88
C LEU A 310 11.84 -19.79 9.60
N SER A 311 10.58 -19.50 9.94
CA SER A 311 9.45 -20.40 9.69
C SER A 311 8.98 -20.39 8.24
N LEU A 312 9.36 -19.38 7.44
CA LEU A 312 8.99 -19.30 6.04
C LEU A 312 9.68 -20.39 5.23
N SER A 313 8.94 -21.10 4.39
CA SER A 313 9.54 -21.91 3.33
C SER A 313 10.17 -21.02 2.26
N ALA A 314 11.17 -21.54 1.54
CA ALA A 314 11.75 -20.82 0.42
C ALA A 314 10.69 -20.43 -0.64
N LYS A 315 9.74 -21.33 -0.91
CA LYS A 315 8.54 -21.06 -1.71
C LYS A 315 7.77 -19.82 -1.25
N GLN A 316 7.39 -19.77 0.03
CA GLN A 316 6.66 -18.62 0.57
C GLN A 316 7.48 -17.33 0.44
N MET A 317 8.78 -17.37 0.72
CA MET A 317 9.67 -16.22 0.55
C MET A 317 9.67 -15.72 -0.89
N ILE A 318 9.79 -16.62 -1.88
CA ILE A 318 9.81 -16.26 -3.30
C ILE A 318 8.46 -15.69 -3.74
N GLU A 319 7.34 -16.34 -3.37
CA GLU A 319 5.99 -15.89 -3.73
C GLU A 319 5.67 -14.53 -3.10
N TYR A 320 5.90 -14.34 -1.80
CA TYR A 320 5.65 -13.08 -1.10
C TYR A 320 6.56 -11.95 -1.61
N TYR A 321 7.84 -12.22 -1.84
CA TYR A 321 8.75 -11.21 -2.38
C TYR A 321 8.38 -10.84 -3.82
N SER A 322 7.93 -11.79 -4.65
CA SER A 322 7.42 -11.48 -5.99
C SER A 322 6.13 -10.65 -5.94
N ALA A 323 5.25 -10.96 -4.99
CA ALA A 323 4.00 -10.26 -4.76
C ALA A 323 4.20 -8.85 -4.19
N ARG A 324 5.37 -8.55 -3.60
CA ARG A 324 5.77 -7.19 -3.16
C ARG A 324 5.59 -6.15 -4.27
N TRP A 325 5.80 -6.52 -5.53
CA TRP A 325 5.57 -5.63 -6.68
C TRP A 325 4.14 -5.05 -6.74
N LYS A 326 3.17 -5.64 -6.03
CA LYS A 326 1.83 -5.08 -5.94
C LYS A 326 1.78 -3.71 -5.27
N ILE A 327 2.79 -3.30 -4.50
CA ILE A 327 2.88 -1.92 -4.02
C ILE A 327 2.98 -0.92 -5.18
N GLU A 328 3.67 -1.26 -6.26
CA GLU A 328 3.74 -0.44 -7.48
C GLU A 328 2.39 -0.37 -8.20
N SER A 329 1.66 -1.49 -8.21
CA SER A 329 0.26 -1.50 -8.69
C SER A 329 -0.62 -0.60 -7.82
N GLY A 330 -0.44 -0.66 -6.50
CA GLY A 330 -1.13 0.19 -5.54
C GLY A 330 -0.83 1.68 -5.75
N PHE A 331 0.44 2.04 -5.98
CA PHE A 331 0.82 3.41 -6.34
C PHE A 331 0.19 3.86 -7.66
N LYS A 332 0.17 3.00 -8.68
CA LYS A 332 -0.49 3.30 -9.95
C LYS A 332 -1.98 3.60 -9.75
N GLU A 333 -2.66 2.77 -8.97
CA GLU A 333 -4.08 2.92 -8.62
C GLU A 333 -4.32 4.25 -7.87
N LEU A 334 -3.53 4.56 -6.83
CA LEU A 334 -3.63 5.86 -6.12
C LEU A 334 -3.45 7.05 -7.07
N LYS A 335 -2.37 7.02 -7.88
CA LYS A 335 -1.97 8.16 -8.69
C LYS A 335 -2.91 8.39 -9.86
N HIS A 336 -3.25 7.34 -10.60
CA HIS A 336 -3.93 7.47 -11.89
C HIS A 336 -5.41 7.06 -11.84
N GLU A 337 -5.81 6.25 -10.86
CA GLU A 337 -7.20 5.81 -10.74
C GLU A 337 -7.96 6.48 -9.60
N LEU A 338 -7.32 7.08 -8.61
CA LEU A 338 -7.99 7.73 -7.46
C LEU A 338 -7.61 9.21 -7.26
N GLY A 339 -6.76 9.75 -8.14
CA GLY A 339 -6.44 11.19 -8.19
C GLY A 339 -5.47 11.69 -7.14
N ALA A 340 -4.66 10.84 -6.50
CA ALA A 340 -3.70 11.27 -5.48
C ALA A 340 -2.74 12.36 -5.98
N ILE A 341 -2.43 12.38 -7.28
CA ILE A 341 -1.59 13.40 -7.92
C ILE A 341 -2.34 14.68 -8.29
N ASP A 342 -3.67 14.68 -8.31
CA ASP A 342 -4.49 15.81 -8.75
C ASP A 342 -4.63 16.90 -7.68
N ASN A 343 -4.29 16.57 -6.43
CA ASN A 343 -4.36 17.53 -5.32
C ASN A 343 -3.36 18.67 -5.46
N GLN A 344 -3.84 19.92 -5.47
CA GLN A 344 -3.02 21.13 -5.49
C GLN A 344 -3.28 22.04 -4.29
N ALA A 345 -3.65 21.46 -3.14
CA ALA A 345 -3.95 22.21 -1.94
C ALA A 345 -2.73 22.96 -1.38
N ARG A 346 -2.99 24.16 -0.86
CA ARG A 346 -1.98 25.04 -0.24
C ARG A 346 -1.85 24.86 1.28
N LYS A 347 -2.77 24.10 1.90
CA LYS A 347 -2.76 23.79 3.33
C LYS A 347 -2.32 22.34 3.55
N ARG A 348 -1.47 22.13 4.55
CA ARG A 348 -0.90 20.82 4.87
C ARG A 348 -1.99 19.79 5.18
N GLU A 349 -2.98 20.17 5.98
CA GLU A 349 -4.09 19.30 6.39
C GLU A 349 -4.87 18.80 5.18
N SER A 350 -5.10 19.65 4.17
CA SER A 350 -5.74 19.24 2.92
C SER A 350 -4.87 18.36 2.04
N VAL A 351 -3.55 18.50 2.12
CA VAL A 351 -2.62 17.60 1.42
C VAL A 351 -2.65 16.21 2.04
N GLU A 352 -2.56 16.12 3.36
CA GLU A 352 -2.61 14.86 4.10
C GLU A 352 -3.99 14.20 4.00
N ASN A 353 -5.07 14.90 4.34
CA ASN A 353 -6.42 14.34 4.32
C ASN A 353 -6.83 13.85 2.92
N HIS A 354 -6.43 14.53 1.85
CA HIS A 354 -6.73 14.07 0.50
C HIS A 354 -6.06 12.73 0.19
N PHE A 355 -4.77 12.60 0.49
CA PHE A 355 -4.04 11.35 0.23
C PHE A 355 -4.58 10.21 1.10
N GLU A 356 -4.97 10.53 2.33
CA GLU A 356 -5.62 9.58 3.24
C GLU A 356 -6.97 9.10 2.70
N LEU A 357 -7.80 10.00 2.19
CA LEU A 357 -9.08 9.67 1.57
C LEU A 357 -8.91 8.84 0.29
N CYS A 358 -7.88 9.12 -0.53
CA CYS A 358 -7.53 8.24 -1.66
C CYS A 358 -7.16 6.83 -1.18
N SER A 359 -6.39 6.72 -0.09
CA SER A 359 -5.99 5.43 0.48
C SER A 359 -7.19 4.65 1.06
N ILE A 360 -8.08 5.34 1.77
CA ILE A 360 -9.36 4.78 2.26
C ILE A 360 -10.21 4.31 1.08
N ALA A 361 -10.35 5.12 0.03
CA ALA A 361 -11.12 4.77 -1.15
C ALA A 361 -10.56 3.52 -1.86
N GLN A 362 -9.23 3.41 -1.98
CA GLN A 362 -8.59 2.22 -2.55
C GLN A 362 -8.88 0.96 -1.73
N THR A 363 -8.66 1.05 -0.42
CA THR A 363 -8.83 -0.09 0.48
C THR A 363 -10.30 -0.48 0.62
N ALA A 364 -11.23 0.48 0.61
CA ALA A 364 -12.67 0.22 0.57
C ALA A 364 -13.10 -0.49 -0.73
N ALA A 365 -12.56 -0.10 -1.89
CA ALA A 365 -12.84 -0.79 -3.15
C ALA A 365 -12.29 -2.22 -3.15
N TRP A 366 -11.10 -2.46 -2.60
CA TRP A 366 -10.57 -3.82 -2.45
C TRP A 366 -11.37 -4.66 -1.45
N LEU A 367 -11.85 -4.07 -0.35
CA LEU A 367 -12.77 -4.74 0.58
C LEU A 367 -14.05 -5.16 -0.14
N TYR A 368 -14.64 -4.24 -0.91
CA TYR A 368 -15.83 -4.54 -1.69
C TYR A 368 -15.61 -5.74 -2.61
N ALA A 369 -14.52 -5.75 -3.37
CA ALA A 369 -14.17 -6.87 -4.25
C ALA A 369 -14.00 -8.19 -3.48
N LEU A 370 -13.31 -8.15 -2.34
CA LEU A 370 -13.11 -9.31 -1.47
C LEU A 370 -14.44 -9.89 -0.95
N LYS A 371 -15.43 -9.04 -0.64
CA LYS A 371 -16.74 -9.48 -0.14
C LYS A 371 -17.70 -9.96 -1.24
N GLN A 372 -17.32 -9.87 -2.51
CA GLN A 372 -18.11 -10.46 -3.60
C GLN A 372 -17.93 -11.97 -3.67
N THR A 373 -18.97 -12.68 -4.10
CA THR A 373 -18.91 -14.14 -4.28
C THR A 373 -17.95 -14.54 -5.40
N LYS A 374 -17.87 -13.72 -6.45
CA LYS A 374 -17.02 -13.92 -7.62
C LYS A 374 -16.12 -12.72 -7.84
N ALA A 375 -14.98 -12.98 -8.46
CA ALA A 375 -14.11 -11.93 -8.99
C ALA A 375 -14.92 -10.97 -9.89
N PRO A 376 -14.70 -9.65 -9.81
CA PRO A 376 -15.26 -8.71 -10.78
C PRO A 376 -14.94 -9.13 -12.22
N GLU A 377 -15.88 -8.93 -13.13
CA GLU A 377 -15.70 -9.29 -14.52
C GLU A 377 -14.61 -8.44 -15.19
N ARG A 378 -13.72 -9.07 -15.96
CA ARG A 378 -12.63 -8.40 -16.65
C ARG A 378 -13.12 -7.80 -17.98
N LYS A 379 -13.10 -6.47 -18.15
CA LYS A 379 -13.55 -5.83 -19.42
C LYS A 379 -12.63 -6.12 -20.60
N TYR A 380 -11.32 -6.05 -20.38
CA TYR A 380 -10.32 -6.28 -21.42
C TYR A 380 -9.58 -7.58 -21.14
N VAL A 381 -10.18 -8.70 -21.57
CA VAL A 381 -9.59 -10.03 -21.48
C VAL A 381 -8.49 -10.16 -22.52
N SER A 382 -7.32 -10.67 -22.11
CA SER A 382 -6.27 -11.08 -23.04
C SER A 382 -5.54 -12.30 -22.48
N ALA A 383 -4.86 -13.05 -23.36
CA ALA A 383 -4.00 -14.16 -22.95
C ALA A 383 -2.96 -13.78 -21.88
N ARG A 384 -2.60 -12.49 -21.80
CA ARG A 384 -1.64 -11.97 -20.81
C ARG A 384 -2.29 -11.39 -19.54
N SER A 385 -3.58 -11.08 -19.57
CA SER A 385 -4.32 -10.37 -18.52
C SER A 385 -5.76 -10.89 -18.39
N SER A 386 -5.92 -12.12 -17.91
CA SER A 386 -7.24 -12.74 -17.64
C SER A 386 -7.82 -12.33 -16.28
N LEU A 387 -6.99 -11.96 -15.31
CA LEU A 387 -7.44 -11.54 -13.98
C LEU A 387 -8.00 -10.10 -13.99
N PHE A 388 -9.03 -9.87 -13.19
CA PHE A 388 -9.62 -8.55 -12.96
C PHE A 388 -8.60 -7.52 -12.45
N SER A 389 -8.88 -6.24 -12.69
CA SER A 389 -8.09 -5.10 -12.26
C SER A 389 -8.87 -4.19 -11.31
N PHE A 390 -8.18 -3.22 -10.71
CA PHE A 390 -8.81 -2.19 -9.91
C PHE A 390 -9.87 -1.40 -10.70
N GLY A 391 -9.62 -1.10 -11.98
CA GLY A 391 -10.62 -0.51 -12.86
C GLY A 391 -11.89 -1.35 -13.06
N ASP A 392 -11.79 -2.68 -12.99
CA ASP A 392 -12.97 -3.57 -13.04
C ASP A 392 -13.78 -3.52 -11.74
N ILE A 393 -13.11 -3.39 -10.59
CA ILE A 393 -13.76 -3.14 -9.29
C ILE A 393 -14.52 -1.82 -9.33
N ARG A 394 -13.85 -0.74 -9.77
CA ARG A 394 -14.43 0.59 -9.88
C ARG A 394 -15.66 0.60 -10.80
N ARG A 395 -15.60 -0.10 -11.94
CA ARG A 395 -16.74 -0.23 -12.85
C ARG A 395 -17.91 -0.97 -12.20
N LYS A 396 -17.66 -2.07 -11.50
CA LYS A 396 -18.72 -2.79 -10.77
C LYS A 396 -19.36 -1.89 -9.71
N ILE A 397 -18.55 -1.17 -8.92
CA ILE A 397 -19.05 -0.19 -7.95
C ILE A 397 -19.85 0.92 -8.66
N SER A 398 -19.37 1.44 -9.77
CA SER A 398 -20.07 2.48 -10.55
C SER A 398 -21.45 2.03 -11.00
N ASN A 399 -21.56 0.81 -11.55
CA ASN A 399 -22.84 0.23 -11.97
C ASN A 399 -23.78 0.03 -10.77
N GLU A 400 -23.26 -0.44 -9.64
CA GLU A 400 -24.08 -0.63 -8.45
C GLU A 400 -24.59 0.69 -7.87
N VAL A 401 -23.75 1.73 -7.83
CA VAL A 401 -24.14 3.08 -7.38
C VAL A 401 -25.15 3.72 -8.34
N TYR A 402 -25.08 3.40 -9.62
CA TYR A 402 -26.09 3.79 -10.62
C TYR A 402 -27.45 3.17 -10.30
N GLU A 403 -27.48 1.88 -10.03
CA GLU A 403 -28.72 1.13 -9.77
C GLU A 403 -29.29 1.39 -8.36
N ASN A 404 -28.42 1.65 -7.38
CA ASN A 404 -28.76 1.83 -5.97
C ASN A 404 -28.10 3.11 -5.43
N PRO A 405 -28.75 4.28 -5.55
CA PRO A 405 -28.20 5.54 -5.04
C PRO A 405 -27.80 5.46 -3.56
N ILE A 406 -26.58 5.94 -3.26
CA ILE A 406 -26.00 5.89 -1.91
C ILE A 406 -26.63 6.93 -0.97
N PHE A 407 -27.09 8.05 -1.51
CA PHE A 407 -27.75 9.10 -0.74
C PHE A 407 -29.25 8.78 -0.61
N ASP A 408 -29.82 8.99 0.58
CA ASP A 408 -31.21 8.62 0.83
C ASP A 408 -32.19 9.64 0.22
N SER A 409 -33.24 9.11 -0.40
CA SER A 409 -34.34 9.86 -1.05
C SER A 409 -35.18 10.75 -0.10
N THR A 410 -34.88 10.76 1.20
CA THR A 410 -35.46 11.73 2.15
C THR A 410 -34.96 13.15 1.88
N CYS A 411 -33.93 13.33 1.04
CA CYS A 411 -33.64 14.59 0.39
C CYS A 411 -34.69 14.86 -0.71
N TYR A 412 -35.91 15.21 -0.31
CA TYR A 412 -37.07 15.59 -1.14
C TYR A 412 -37.54 14.59 -2.22
N LYS A 413 -38.84 14.25 -2.18
CA LYS A 413 -39.53 13.32 -3.12
C LYS A 413 -39.40 13.69 -4.61
N GLY A 414 -38.96 14.91 -4.96
CA GLY A 414 -38.69 15.36 -6.33
C GLY A 414 -37.30 15.04 -6.89
N LEU A 415 -36.38 14.47 -6.10
CA LEU A 415 -34.96 14.30 -6.49
C LEU A 415 -34.57 12.90 -6.97
N LYS A 416 -35.43 11.88 -6.84
CA LYS A 416 -35.17 10.55 -7.43
C LYS A 416 -34.96 10.65 -8.95
N SER A 417 -35.68 11.54 -9.62
CA SER A 417 -35.50 11.83 -11.04
C SER A 417 -34.19 12.57 -11.30
N LEU A 418 -33.81 13.54 -10.46
CA LEU A 418 -32.59 14.31 -10.63
C LEU A 418 -31.33 13.48 -10.34
N GLU A 419 -31.22 12.74 -9.24
CA GLU A 419 -30.08 11.84 -8.98
C GLU A 419 -29.89 10.82 -10.12
N ASN A 420 -30.99 10.25 -10.62
CA ASN A 420 -30.95 9.35 -11.77
C ASN A 420 -30.53 10.10 -13.06
N ILE A 421 -30.98 11.34 -13.29
CA ILE A 421 -30.54 12.20 -14.41
C ILE A 421 -29.07 12.63 -14.26
N PHE A 422 -28.57 12.85 -13.04
CA PHE A 422 -27.18 13.22 -12.74
C PHE A 422 -26.22 12.08 -13.03
N ILE A 423 -26.55 10.91 -12.51
CA ILE A 423 -25.84 9.67 -12.77
C ILE A 423 -25.93 9.36 -14.29
N PHE A 424 -27.09 9.56 -14.93
CA PHE A 424 -27.29 9.37 -16.37
C PHE A 424 -26.45 10.31 -17.25
N LEU A 425 -26.33 11.60 -16.93
CA LEU A 425 -25.58 12.57 -17.74
C LEU A 425 -24.06 12.41 -17.61
N PHE A 426 -23.56 11.94 -16.47
CA PHE A 426 -22.12 11.78 -16.23
C PHE A 426 -21.59 10.38 -16.54
N LEU A 427 -22.36 9.32 -16.26
CA LEU A 427 -21.94 7.93 -16.53
C LEU A 427 -22.26 7.44 -17.95
N ARG A 428 -22.97 8.22 -18.77
CA ARG A 428 -23.17 7.91 -20.20
C ARG A 428 -22.09 8.48 -21.11
N ARG A 429 -21.22 9.38 -20.61
CA ARG A 429 -19.92 9.67 -21.26
C ARG A 429 -18.94 8.49 -21.16
N SER A 430 -19.33 7.44 -20.46
CA SER A 430 -18.59 6.22 -20.16
C SER A 430 -18.92 5.00 -21.05
N ALA A 431 -19.76 5.19 -22.09
CA ALA A 431 -20.07 4.15 -23.08
C ALA A 431 -19.01 4.09 -24.19
#